data_AF-X1BHF4-F1
#
_entry.id   AF-X1BHF4-F1
#
_cell.length_a   1.000
_cell.length_b   1.000
_cell.length_c   1.000
_cell.angle_alpha   90.00
_cell.angle_beta   90.00
_cell.angle_gamma   90.00
#
_symmetry.space_group_name_H-M   'P 1'
#
loop_
_entity.id
_entity.type
_entity.pdbx_description
1 polymer ?
#
loop_
_entity_poly.entity_id
_entity_poly.type
_entity_poly.pdbx_seq_one_letter_code
_entity_poly.pdbx_strand_id
1 'polypeptide(L)' 'DVVLPTAITGIESSGLVYRIDQVPVELKKILNPPNNIPSDEELLNQLIKKLNGGVK' A
#
# COMPACT_ATOMS: atom_id res chain seq x y z
N ASP A 1 -1.58 2.36 21.41
CA ASP A 1 -1.04 2.47 20.03
C ASP A 1 -1.78 1.55 19.08
N VAL A 2 -1.85 1.91 17.80
CA VAL A 2 -2.49 1.11 16.74
C VAL A 2 -1.46 0.90 15.63
N VAL A 3 -1.25 -0.36 15.24
CA VAL A 3 -0.33 -0.75 14.15
C VAL A 3 -1.15 -1.31 13.01
N LEU A 4 -0.92 -0.79 11.80
CA LEU A 4 -1.56 -1.27 10.58
C LEU A 4 -0.47 -1.80 9.63
N PRO A 5 -0.25 -3.13 9.55
CA PRO A 5 0.79 -3.69 8.71
C PRO A 5 0.42 -3.59 7.22
N THR A 6 1.41 -3.32 6.39
CA THR A 6 1.27 -3.26 4.92
C THR A 6 2.41 -4.01 4.23
N ALA A 7 2.17 -4.43 3.00
CA ALA A 7 3.15 -5.11 2.15
C ALA A 7 4.27 -4.15 1.74
N ILE A 8 5.49 -4.66 1.60
CA ILE A 8 6.66 -3.87 1.19
C ILE A 8 6.59 -3.56 -0.31
N THR A 9 6.41 -2.28 -0.65
CA THR A 9 6.38 -1.81 -2.05
C THR A 9 7.74 -2.02 -2.75
N GLY A 10 7.69 -2.62 -3.95
CA GLY A 10 8.86 -3.02 -4.72
C GLY A 10 9.47 -4.38 -4.34
N ILE A 11 8.87 -5.08 -3.38
CA ILE A 11 9.23 -6.45 -3.02
C ILE A 11 7.97 -7.33 -3.06
N GLU A 12 6.96 -6.97 -2.27
CA GLU A 12 5.73 -7.75 -2.05
C GLU A 12 4.52 -7.18 -2.82
N SER A 13 4.56 -5.88 -3.14
CA SER A 13 3.59 -5.18 -3.99
C SER A 13 4.31 -4.37 -5.07
N SER A 14 3.62 -4.10 -6.18
CA SER A 14 4.09 -3.16 -7.20
C SER A 14 3.79 -1.72 -6.79
N GLY A 15 4.41 -0.74 -7.44
CA GLY A 15 4.12 0.66 -7.18
C GLY A 15 4.94 1.62 -8.02
N LEU A 16 4.87 2.89 -7.67
CA LEU A 16 5.64 3.96 -8.29
C LEU A 16 6.32 4.78 -7.19
N VAL A 17 7.62 5.00 -7.32
CA VAL A 17 8.34 5.92 -6.44
C VAL A 17 8.91 7.08 -7.25
N TYR A 18 8.93 8.26 -6.65
CA TYR A 18 9.62 9.41 -7.18
C TYR A 18 10.95 9.55 -6.47
N ARG A 19 12.03 9.56 -7.25
CA ARG A 19 13.34 9.95 -6.74
C ARG A 19 13.34 11.43 -6.37
N ILE A 20 14.34 11.85 -5.60
CA ILE A 20 14.51 13.25 -5.18
C ILE A 20 14.61 14.22 -6.38
N ASP A 21 15.10 13.74 -7.52
CA ASP A 21 15.17 14.48 -8.78
C ASP A 21 13.86 14.40 -9.62
N GLN A 22 12.75 13.99 -8.99
CA GLN A 22 11.41 13.88 -9.57
C GLN A 22 11.29 12.86 -10.71
N VAL A 23 12.30 12.02 -10.92
CA VAL A 23 12.22 10.94 -11.91
C VAL A 23 11.35 9.82 -11.34
N PRO A 24 10.25 9.44 -12.02
CA PRO A 24 9.43 8.31 -11.61
C PRO A 24 10.15 6.99 -11.90
N VAL A 25 10.06 6.05 -10.97
CA VAL A 25 10.60 4.70 -11.09
C VAL A 25 9.49 3.71 -10.75
N GLU A 26 9.13 2.89 -11.74
CA GLU A 26 8.20 1.78 -11.54
C GLU A 26 8.86 0.66 -10.74
N LEU A 27 8.19 0.23 -9.68
CA LEU A 27 8.63 -0.84 -8.80
C LEU A 27 7.88 -2.12 -9.16
N LYS A 28 8.61 -3.23 -9.22
CA LYS A 28 8.08 -4.54 -9.57
C LYS A 28 7.93 -5.40 -8.33
N LYS A 29 6.80 -6.09 -8.21
CA LYS A 29 6.63 -7.17 -7.25
C LYS A 29 7.53 -8.36 -7.60
N ILE A 30 8.23 -8.89 -6.61
CA ILE A 30 9.18 -10.00 -6.75
C ILE A 30 8.75 -11.22 -5.92
N LEU A 31 8.11 -10.98 -4.77
CA LEU A 31 7.59 -12.00 -3.86
C LEU A 31 6.13 -11.69 -3.52
N ASN A 32 5.42 -12.65 -2.94
CA ASN A 32 4.12 -12.40 -2.33
C ASN A 32 4.30 -11.98 -0.86
N PRO A 33 3.47 -11.07 -0.33
CA PRO A 33 3.52 -10.72 1.08
C PRO A 33 3.18 -11.93 1.94
N PRO A 34 3.84 -12.10 3.09
CA PRO A 34 3.46 -13.12 4.06
C PRO A 34 2.05 -12.82 4.59
N ASN A 35 1.29 -13.87 4.92
CA ASN A 35 -0.03 -13.75 5.54
C ASN A 35 -1.07 -12.90 4.76
N ASN A 36 -0.86 -12.71 3.46
CA ASN A 36 -1.77 -11.97 2.58
C ASN A 36 -2.07 -10.53 3.08
N ILE A 37 -1.03 -9.86 3.62
CA ILE A 37 -1.08 -8.47 4.08
C ILE A 37 -1.38 -7.54 2.89
N PRO A 38 -2.25 -6.52 3.06
CA PRO A 38 -2.62 -5.60 1.98
C PRO A 38 -1.49 -4.64 1.59
N SER A 39 -1.55 -4.07 0.39
CA SER A 39 -0.74 -2.90 0.06
C SER A 39 -1.19 -1.66 0.83
N ASP A 40 -0.34 -0.62 0.87
CA ASP A 40 -0.69 0.68 1.47
C ASP A 40 -1.99 1.24 0.87
N GLU A 41 -2.13 1.18 -0.46
CA GLU A 41 -3.31 1.64 -1.18
C GLU A 41 -4.57 0.86 -0.79
N GLU A 42 -4.48 -0.47 -0.75
CA GLU A 42 -5.61 -1.33 -0.39
C GLU A 42 -6.08 -1.06 1.03
N LEU A 43 -5.15 -0.96 1.98
CA LEU A 43 -5.45 -0.64 3.37
C LEU A 43 -6.14 0.72 3.49
N LEU A 44 -5.57 1.77 2.88
CA LEU A 44 -6.14 3.12 2.93
C LEU A 44 -7.53 3.17 2.28
N ASN A 45 -7.73 2.47 1.15
CA ASN A 45 -9.04 2.35 0.52
C ASN A 45 -10.07 1.65 1.41
N GLN A 46 -9.67 0.62 2.16
CA GLN A 46 -10.54 -0.03 3.15
C GLN A 46 -10.90 0.92 4.29
N LEU A 47 -9.95 1.72 4.78
CA LEU A 47 -10.21 2.72 5.81
C LEU A 47 -11.19 3.79 5.30
N ILE A 48 -10.95 4.35 4.12
CA ILE A 48 -11.82 5.37 3.52
C ILE A 48 -13.23 4.82 3.31
N LYS A 49 -13.37 3.60 2.78
CA LYS A 49 -14.68 2.94 2.64
C LYS A 49 -15.40 2.81 3.98
N LYS A 50 -14.69 2.45 5.05
CA LYS A 50 -15.25 2.33 6.39
C LYS A 50 -15.69 3.68 6.96
N LEU A 51 -14.90 4.74 6.75
CA LEU A 51 -15.23 6.09 7.19
C LEU A 51 -16.43 6.66 6.42
N ASN A 52 -16.43 6.52 5.09
CA ASN A 52 -17.50 7.03 4.23
C ASN A 52 -18.81 6.22 4.35
N GLY A 53 -18.71 4.91 4.60
CA GLY A 53 -19.87 4.06 4.93
C GLY A 53 -20.37 4.20 6.37
N GLY A 54 -19.61 4.93 7.21
CA GLY A 54 -19.91 5.22 8.61
C GLY A 54 -20.53 6.60 8.85
N VAL A 55 -20.66 7.43 7.81
CA VAL A 55 -21.49 8.65 7.85
C VAL A 55 -22.90 8.25 7.40
N LYS A 56 -23.69 7.73 8.34
CA LYS A 56 -25.15 7.78 8.27
C LYS A 56 -25.63 8.98 9.07
#